data_AF-A0A8T4YMT6-F1
#
_entry.id   AF-A0A8T4YMT6-F1
#
_cell.length_a   1.000
_cell.length_b   1.000
_cell.length_c   1.000
_cell.angle_alpha   90.00
_cell.angle_beta   90.00
_cell.angle_gamma   90.00
#
_symmetry.space_group_name_H-M   'P 1'
#
loop_
_entity.id
_entity.type
_entity.pdbx_description
1 polymer ?
#
loop_
_entity_poly.entity_id
_entity_poly.type
_entity_poly.pdbx_seq_one_letter_code
_entity_poly.pdbx_strand_id
1 'polypeptide(L)'
;SGAQKIMAGVDIVSVYRVGKYFIDLDRFESVAIPALDYAEKECDVIGIDEIGRMELFSKAFEQKVNGLLTGRKPLLAVVHRNYIEKYKEKGILYTVDVVNRNQMPGLIFFKMTRLLRIL
;
A
#
# COMPACT_ATOMS: atom_id res chain seq x y z
N SER A 1 1.84 8.24 16.69
CA SER A 1 0.37 8.19 16.78
C SER A 1 -0.19 7.92 15.38
N GLY A 2 -1.38 7.33 15.27
CA GLY A 2 -2.06 7.07 13.99
C GLY A 2 -3.47 6.54 14.23
N ALA A 3 -4.40 6.80 13.31
CA ALA A 3 -5.74 6.26 13.39
C ALA A 3 -5.74 4.76 13.05
N GLN A 4 -6.57 3.98 13.75
CA GLN A 4 -6.67 2.53 13.56
C GLN A 4 -8.13 2.10 13.66
N LYS A 5 -8.54 1.19 12.77
CA LYS A 5 -9.88 0.56 12.78
C LYS A 5 -9.79 -0.88 12.28
N ILE A 6 -10.77 -1.69 12.68
CA ILE A 6 -10.96 -3.04 12.13
C ILE A 6 -11.54 -2.92 10.71
N MET A 7 -10.78 -3.40 9.73
CA MET A 7 -11.16 -3.41 8.31
C MET A 7 -12.02 -4.62 7.92
N ALA A 8 -11.78 -5.78 8.55
CA ALA A 8 -12.40 -7.04 8.12
C ALA A 8 -12.79 -7.92 9.32
N GLY A 9 -13.90 -8.63 9.20
CA GLY A 9 -14.44 -9.47 10.27
C GLY A 9 -15.46 -10.49 9.74
N VAL A 10 -15.68 -11.57 10.49
CA VAL A 10 -16.66 -12.61 10.12
C VAL A 10 -18.10 -12.17 10.38
N ASP A 11 -18.29 -11.27 11.35
CA ASP A 11 -19.59 -10.73 11.78
C ASP A 11 -19.91 -9.37 11.13
N ILE A 12 -19.07 -8.90 10.21
CA ILE A 12 -19.31 -7.67 9.45
C ILE A 12 -20.34 -7.97 8.36
N VAL A 13 -21.38 -7.15 8.26
CA VAL A 13 -22.36 -7.23 7.17
C VAL A 13 -21.86 -6.36 6.02
N SER A 14 -21.38 -7.00 4.95
CA SER A 14 -20.90 -6.31 3.74
C SER A 14 -21.04 -7.21 2.52
N VAL A 15 -21.13 -6.61 1.34
CA VAL A 15 -21.10 -7.34 0.06
C VAL A 15 -19.66 -7.71 -0.35
N TYR A 16 -18.66 -7.03 0.22
CA TYR A 16 -17.26 -7.27 -0.05
C TYR A 16 -16.73 -8.36 0.88
N ARG A 17 -16.11 -9.40 0.30
CA ARG A 17 -15.69 -10.58 1.05
C ARG A 17 -14.44 -11.23 0.47
N VAL A 18 -13.55 -11.69 1.36
CA VAL A 18 -12.41 -12.57 1.02
C VAL A 18 -12.39 -13.75 1.99
N GLY A 19 -12.57 -14.97 1.46
CA GLY A 19 -12.66 -16.17 2.29
C GLY A 19 -13.85 -16.10 3.24
N LYS A 20 -13.61 -16.10 4.56
CA LYS A 20 -14.67 -15.95 5.58
C LYS A 20 -14.87 -14.52 6.07
N TYR A 21 -14.02 -13.58 5.66
CA TYR A 21 -14.02 -12.22 6.18
C TYR A 21 -14.76 -11.28 5.25
N PHE A 22 -15.69 -10.52 5.81
CA PHE A 22 -16.38 -9.41 5.17
C PHE A 22 -15.62 -8.12 5.43
N ILE A 23 -15.59 -7.23 4.43
CA ILE A 23 -14.77 -6.03 4.43
C ILE A 23 -15.64 -4.79 4.64
N ASP A 24 -15.33 -4.00 5.65
CA ASP A 24 -15.95 -2.70 5.91
C ASP A 24 -15.14 -1.60 5.21
N LEU A 25 -15.57 -1.22 4.01
CA LEU A 25 -14.85 -0.23 3.19
C LEU A 25 -14.90 1.16 3.82
N ASP A 26 -16.03 1.56 4.41
CA ASP A 26 -16.15 2.89 5.02
C ASP A 26 -15.16 3.05 6.18
N ARG A 27 -15.02 2.03 7.02
CA ARG A 27 -14.00 2.04 8.09
C ARG A 27 -12.59 2.07 7.52
N PHE A 28 -12.30 1.27 6.51
CA PHE A 28 -11.00 1.26 5.86
C PHE A 28 -10.66 2.63 5.26
N GLU A 29 -11.54 3.18 4.42
CA GLU A 29 -11.35 4.46 3.74
C GLU A 29 -11.20 5.63 4.73
N SER A 30 -11.97 5.62 5.83
CA SER A 30 -11.87 6.64 6.88
C SER A 30 -10.50 6.72 7.56
N VAL A 31 -9.65 5.71 7.39
CA VAL A 31 -8.28 5.67 7.92
C VAL A 31 -7.26 5.80 6.77
N ALA A 32 -7.40 4.99 5.74
CA ALA A 32 -6.42 4.88 4.66
C ALA A 32 -6.32 6.16 3.84
N ILE A 33 -7.46 6.78 3.48
CA ILE A 33 -7.45 7.98 2.61
C ILE A 33 -6.81 9.18 3.34
N PRO A 34 -7.22 9.55 4.57
CA PRO A 34 -6.58 10.65 5.28
C PRO A 34 -5.09 10.40 5.57
N ALA A 35 -4.70 9.14 5.85
CA ALA A 35 -3.30 8.78 6.06
C ALA A 35 -2.46 8.98 4.80
N LEU A 36 -2.97 8.57 3.64
CA LEU A 36 -2.30 8.76 2.35
C LEU A 36 -2.27 10.23 1.92
N ASP A 37 -3.33 11.00 2.20
CA ASP A 37 -3.36 12.46 1.97
C ASP A 37 -2.31 13.18 2.83
N TYR A 38 -2.20 12.81 4.11
CA TYR A 38 -1.19 13.35 5.00
C TYR A 38 0.22 12.97 4.52
N ALA A 39 0.45 11.71 4.16
CA ALA A 39 1.75 11.26 3.67
C ALA A 39 2.16 12.00 2.38
N GLU A 40 1.22 12.21 1.47
CA GLU A 40 1.47 12.97 0.24
C GLU A 40 1.83 14.43 0.49
N LYS A 41 1.26 15.06 1.51
CA LYS A 41 1.52 16.48 1.81
C LYS A 41 2.76 16.67 2.68
N GLU A 42 2.85 15.92 3.78
CA GLU A 42 3.75 16.24 4.88
C GLU A 42 4.97 15.31 5.00
N CYS A 43 4.95 14.11 4.42
CA CYS A 43 6.04 13.14 4.58
C CYS A 43 7.02 13.12 3.40
N ASP A 44 8.28 12.80 3.66
CA ASP A 44 9.28 12.64 2.59
C ASP A 44 9.13 11.33 1.81
N VAL A 45 8.58 10.30 2.47
CA VAL A 45 8.40 8.94 1.93
C VAL A 45 7.02 8.42 2.27
N ILE A 46 6.43 7.67 1.33
CA ILE A 46 5.14 6.99 1.51
C ILE A 46 5.37 5.48 1.60
N GLY A 47 4.81 4.85 2.63
CA GLY A 47 4.84 3.40 2.83
C GLY A 47 3.43 2.80 2.77
N ILE A 48 3.25 1.69 2.05
CA ILE A 48 1.98 0.95 1.97
C ILE A 48 2.24 -0.55 2.16
N ASP A 49 1.69 -1.13 3.20
CA ASP A 49 1.77 -2.57 3.49
C ASP A 49 0.34 -3.05 3.79
N GLU A 50 -0.45 -3.59 2.86
CA GLU A 50 -0.23 -4.13 1.52
C GLU A 50 -1.13 -3.42 0.47
N ILE A 51 -0.87 -3.61 -0.82
CA ILE A 51 -1.83 -3.40 -1.92
C ILE A 51 -2.37 -4.76 -2.37
N GLY A 52 -3.47 -5.17 -1.76
CA GLY A 52 -4.06 -6.50 -1.92
C GLY A 52 -5.53 -6.48 -2.29
N ARG A 53 -6.14 -7.67 -2.31
CA ARG A 53 -7.52 -7.85 -2.75
C ARG A 53 -8.51 -7.14 -1.82
N MET A 54 -8.23 -7.11 -0.53
CA MET A 54 -9.13 -6.52 0.47
C MET A 54 -9.18 -4.99 0.29
N GLU A 55 -8.02 -4.35 0.13
CA GLU A 55 -7.88 -2.91 -0.03
C GLU A 55 -8.41 -2.44 -1.39
N LEU A 56 -8.18 -3.23 -2.44
CA LEU A 56 -8.62 -2.92 -3.80
C LEU A 56 -10.12 -3.10 -4.06
N PHE A 57 -10.90 -3.52 -3.06
CA PHE A 57 -12.35 -3.33 -3.10
C PHE A 57 -12.73 -1.85 -3.00
N SER A 58 -11.92 -1.02 -2.34
CA SER A 58 -12.09 0.43 -2.30
C SER A 58 -11.57 1.07 -3.59
N LYS A 59 -12.47 1.65 -4.37
CA LYS A 59 -12.11 2.43 -5.57
C LYS A 59 -11.42 3.74 -5.23
N ALA A 60 -11.80 4.37 -4.12
CA ALA A 60 -11.14 5.57 -3.62
C ALA A 60 -9.67 5.29 -3.28
N PHE A 61 -9.39 4.18 -2.59
CA PHE A 61 -8.03 3.77 -2.27
C PHE A 61 -7.23 3.44 -3.52
N GLU A 62 -7.80 2.65 -4.44
CA GLU A 62 -7.15 2.32 -5.71
C GLU A 62 -6.78 3.57 -6.52
N GLN A 63 -7.69 4.54 -6.62
CA GLN A 63 -7.44 5.82 -7.29
C GLN A 63 -6.35 6.62 -6.58
N LYS A 64 -6.40 6.69 -5.24
CA LYS A 64 -5.39 7.39 -4.45
C LYS A 64 -4.00 6.80 -4.67
N VAL A 65 -3.85 5.48 -4.56
CA VAL A 65 -2.59 4.77 -4.81
C VAL A 65 -2.06 5.05 -6.21
N ASN A 66 -2.91 4.98 -7.24
CA ASN A 66 -2.50 5.25 -8.61
C ASN A 66 -2.00 6.70 -8.78
N GLY A 67 -2.63 7.68 -8.13
CA GLY A 67 -2.16 9.07 -8.14
C GLY A 67 -0.79 9.23 -7.47
N LEU A 68 -0.60 8.58 -6.32
CA LEU A 68 0.68 8.61 -5.59
C LEU A 68 1.82 7.96 -6.38
N LEU A 69 1.54 6.89 -7.11
CA LEU A 69 2.53 6.21 -7.98
C LEU A 69 3.01 7.08 -9.14
N THR A 70 2.21 8.08 -9.56
CA THR A 70 2.62 9.09 -10.55
C THR A 70 3.21 10.35 -9.93
N GLY A 71 3.23 10.41 -8.60
CA GLY A 71 3.71 11.56 -7.83
C GLY A 71 5.23 11.67 -7.80
N ARG A 72 5.72 12.72 -7.11
CA ARG A 72 7.17 12.99 -6.97
C ARG A 72 7.81 12.31 -5.76
N LYS A 73 7.01 11.99 -4.74
CA LYS A 73 7.52 11.43 -3.48
C LYS A 73 7.86 9.96 -3.64
N PRO A 74 9.01 9.49 -3.13
CA PRO A 74 9.34 8.07 -3.12
C PRO A 74 8.28 7.26 -2.38
N LEU A 75 7.83 6.17 -3.00
CA LEU A 75 6.81 5.28 -2.48
C LEU A 75 7.34 3.85 -2.42
N LEU A 76 7.22 3.23 -1.25
CA LEU A 76 7.47 1.80 -1.04
C LEU A 76 6.15 1.10 -0.76
N ALA A 77 5.83 0.07 -1.55
CA ALA A 77 4.63 -0.72 -1.35
C ALA A 77 4.88 -2.22 -1.41
N VAL A 78 4.17 -2.97 -0.58
CA VAL A 78 4.03 -4.42 -0.71
C VAL A 78 2.81 -4.69 -1.59
N VAL A 79 2.99 -5.48 -2.66
CA VAL A 79 1.92 -5.76 -3.63
C VAL A 79 1.61 -7.25 -3.61
N HIS A 80 0.33 -7.61 -3.49
CA HIS A 80 -0.06 -9.02 -3.59
C HIS A 80 0.32 -9.58 -4.97
N ARG A 81 0.77 -10.85 -5.02
CA ARG A 81 1.21 -11.52 -6.25
C ARG A 81 0.21 -11.44 -7.42
N ASN A 82 -1.08 -11.41 -7.13
CA ASN A 82 -2.15 -11.33 -8.14
C ASN A 82 -2.23 -9.97 -8.85
N TYR A 83 -1.55 -8.95 -8.35
CA TYR A 83 -1.56 -7.60 -8.92
C TYR A 83 -0.18 -7.17 -9.47
N ILE A 84 0.77 -8.10 -9.59
CA ILE A 84 2.11 -7.81 -10.17
C ILE A 84 1.97 -7.16 -11.55
N GLU A 85 1.19 -7.77 -12.45
CA GLU A 85 1.01 -7.27 -13.82
C GLU A 85 0.47 -5.84 -13.87
N LYS A 86 -0.36 -5.46 -12.89
CA LYS A 86 -0.94 -4.13 -12.80
C LYS A 86 0.06 -3.06 -12.36
N TYR A 87 1.03 -3.41 -11.52
CA TYR A 87 1.94 -2.45 -10.89
C TYR A 87 3.40 -2.56 -11.32
N LYS A 88 3.80 -3.63 -12.04
CA LYS A 88 5.20 -3.86 -12.46
C LYS A 88 5.79 -2.74 -13.33
N GLU A 89 4.95 -2.02 -14.07
CA GLU A 89 5.38 -0.89 -14.93
C GLU A 89 5.34 0.46 -14.19
N LYS A 90 4.86 0.50 -12.95
CA LYS A 90 4.72 1.72 -12.15
C LYS A 90 5.94 2.00 -11.26
N GLY A 91 6.94 1.11 -11.26
CA GLY A 91 8.13 1.26 -10.44
C GLY A 91 9.07 0.06 -10.53
N ILE A 92 10.01 -0.04 -9.59
CA ILE A 92 10.90 -1.19 -9.50
C ILE A 92 10.24 -2.25 -8.62
N LEU A 93 9.93 -3.41 -9.21
CA LEU A 93 9.34 -4.55 -8.50
C LEU A 93 10.44 -5.52 -8.05
N TYR A 94 10.40 -5.89 -6.77
CA TYR A 94 11.24 -6.94 -6.21
C TYR A 94 10.37 -8.12 -5.72
N THR A 95 10.60 -9.31 -6.26
CA THR A 95 10.01 -10.53 -5.70
C THR A 95 10.86 -11.01 -4.53
N VAL A 96 10.26 -11.06 -3.34
CA VAL A 96 10.94 -11.46 -2.10
C VAL A 96 10.65 -12.91 -1.78
N ASP A 97 11.70 -13.69 -1.50
CA ASP A 97 11.63 -15.11 -1.15
C ASP A 97 12.53 -15.43 0.05
N VAL A 98 12.58 -16.72 0.43
CA VAL A 98 13.39 -17.17 1.57
C VAL A 98 14.91 -16.98 1.36
N VAL A 99 15.36 -16.88 0.12
CA VAL A 99 16.78 -16.74 -0.24
C VAL A 99 17.22 -15.28 -0.14
N ASN A 100 16.37 -14.34 -0.55
CA ASN A 100 16.73 -12.91 -0.63
C ASN A 100 16.14 -12.03 0.49
N ARG A 101 15.19 -12.52 1.30
CA ARG A 101 14.46 -11.70 2.29
C ARG A 101 15.36 -10.96 3.28
N ASN A 102 16.50 -11.52 3.64
CA ASN A 102 17.39 -10.92 4.65
C ASN A 102 18.19 -9.75 4.08
N GLN A 103 18.42 -9.73 2.77
CA GLN A 103 19.18 -8.70 2.05
C GLN A 103 18.27 -7.56 1.59
N MET A 104 16.99 -7.84 1.36
CA MET A 104 16.02 -6.86 0.84
C MET A 104 15.92 -5.57 1.66
N PRO A 105 15.89 -5.58 3.01
CA PRO A 105 15.82 -4.35 3.80
C PRO A 105 16.99 -3.39 3.51
N GLY A 106 18.22 -3.92 3.43
CA GLY A 106 19.41 -3.10 3.13
C GLY A 106 19.39 -2.54 1.71
N LEU A 107 18.98 -3.35 0.73
CA LEU A 107 18.83 -2.91 -0.66
C LEU A 107 17.77 -1.81 -0.81
N ILE A 108 16.60 -2.00 -0.21
CA ILE A 108 15.49 -1.04 -0.24
C ILE A 108 15.92 0.26 0.44
N PHE A 109 16.54 0.18 1.62
CA PHE A 109 17.06 1.36 2.32
C PHE A 109 18.05 2.16 1.47
N PHE A 110 19.02 1.48 0.84
CA PHE A 110 19.98 2.13 -0.05
C PHE A 110 19.30 2.80 -1.26
N LYS A 111 18.30 2.16 -1.86
CA LYS A 111 17.55 2.74 -2.99
C LYS A 111 16.73 3.96 -2.56
N MET A 112 16.00 3.86 -1.45
CA MET A 112 15.15 4.93 -0.92
C MET A 112 15.97 6.17 -0.52
N THR A 113 17.09 5.98 0.18
CA THR A 113 17.98 7.08 0.56
C THR A 113 18.58 7.80 -0.64
N ARG A 114 18.86 7.08 -1.73
CA ARG A 114 19.32 7.71 -2.99
C ARG A 114 18.22 8.55 -3.65
N LEU A 115 16.97 8.10 -3.63
CA LEU A 115 15.85 8.88 -4.18
C LEU A 115 15.64 10.19 -3.41
N LEU A 116 15.74 10.13 -2.07
CA LEU A 116 15.58 11.31 -1.22
C LEU A 116 16.69 12.36 -1.39
N ARG A 117 17.91 11.96 -1.76
CA ARG A 117 19.03 12.89 -1.97
C ARG A 117 18.95 13.68 -3.28
N ILE A 118 18.03 13.34 -4.17
CA ILE A 118 17.87 13.95 -5.50
C ILE A 118 16.68 14.92 -5.53
N LEU A 119 15.83 14.90 -4.49
CA LEU A 119 14.72 15.83 -4.27
C LEU A 119 15.17 17.03 -3.44
#